data_AF-A0A2D5S745-F1
#
_entry.id   AF-A0A2D5S745-F1
#
_cell.length_a   1.000
_cell.length_b   1.000
_cell.length_c   1.000
_cell.angle_alpha   90.00
_cell.angle_beta   90.00
_cell.angle_gamma   90.00
#
_symmetry.space_group_name_H-M   'P 1'
#
loop_
_entity.id
_entity.type
_entity.pdbx_description
1 polymer ?
#
loop_
_entity_poly.entity_id
_entity_poly.type
_entity_poly.pdbx_seq_one_letter_code
_entity_poly.pdbx_strand_id
1 'polypeptide(L)'
;MSEQNKRLYNLANPSDPYTLFAPSVSVAGGAVLLISGQYGAIALDENGRKDDEAESSPVLSGWQEWAKKHNMGPDWLYDNRTDVADALESVVIGSPAERIEFEARMKDKTREEYDAAKLQKLEDEQTSLNQIGQLAYSLARSLREMEPEELKGAFEMQ
;
A
#
# COMPACT_ATOMS: atom_id res chain seq x y z
N MET A 1 -17.11 -2.36 6.83
CA MET A 1 -16.85 -2.36 5.38
C MET A 1 -16.52 -3.77 4.98
N SER A 2 -17.10 -4.29 3.89
CA SER A 2 -16.93 -5.69 3.47
C SER A 2 -15.46 -5.96 3.12
N GLU A 3 -14.80 -6.83 3.89
CA GLU A 3 -13.42 -7.30 3.66
C GLU A 3 -13.24 -8.10 2.35
N GLN A 4 -14.33 -8.43 1.65
CA GLN A 4 -14.31 -9.44 0.58
C GLN A 4 -13.72 -9.02 -0.79
N ASN A 5 -13.19 -7.81 -0.96
CA ASN A 5 -12.72 -7.35 -2.28
C ASN A 5 -11.29 -6.78 -2.30
N LYS A 6 -10.47 -6.97 -1.25
CA LYS A 6 -9.08 -6.49 -1.25
C LYS A 6 -8.11 -7.63 -1.55
N ARG A 7 -7.19 -7.41 -2.50
CA ARG A 7 -6.08 -8.32 -2.85
C ARG A 7 -4.82 -7.92 -2.10
N LEU A 8 -3.97 -8.90 -1.78
CA LEU A 8 -2.66 -8.69 -1.19
C LEU A 8 -1.61 -8.35 -2.27
N TYR A 9 -0.77 -7.37 -1.98
CA TYR A 9 0.33 -6.94 -2.82
C TYR A 9 1.63 -6.90 -2.01
N ASN A 10 2.74 -7.26 -2.67
CA ASN A 10 4.09 -7.05 -2.14
C ASN A 10 4.64 -5.70 -2.63
N LEU A 11 5.18 -4.88 -1.74
CA LEU A 11 6.00 -3.73 -2.10
C LEU A 11 7.36 -4.23 -2.61
N ALA A 12 7.61 -4.07 -3.90
CA ALA A 12 8.89 -4.38 -4.52
C ALA A 12 9.88 -3.20 -4.41
N ASN A 13 11.16 -3.54 -4.23
CA ASN A 13 12.31 -2.63 -4.12
C ASN A 13 12.56 -1.85 -2.79
N PRO A 14 11.82 -2.00 -1.68
CA PRO A 14 12.36 -1.65 -0.37
C PRO A 14 13.38 -2.72 0.09
N SER A 15 14.28 -2.34 1.00
CA SER A 15 15.28 -3.27 1.57
C SER A 15 14.63 -4.31 2.49
N ASP A 16 13.68 -3.88 3.32
CA ASP A 16 12.85 -4.77 4.15
C ASP A 16 11.57 -5.12 3.38
N PRO A 17 11.04 -6.35 3.52
CA PRO A 17 9.82 -6.74 2.86
C PRO A 17 8.62 -6.00 3.45
N TYR A 18 7.70 -5.55 2.60
CA TYR A 18 6.45 -4.92 3.00
C TYR A 18 5.30 -5.43 2.14
N THR A 19 4.12 -5.45 2.72
CA THR A 19 2.89 -5.84 2.03
C THR A 19 1.76 -4.85 2.29
N LEU A 20 0.82 -4.77 1.36
CA LEU A 20 -0.41 -3.99 1.52
C LEU A 20 -1.62 -4.71 0.92
N PHE A 21 -2.81 -4.31 1.36
CA PHE A 21 -4.07 -4.68 0.74
C PHE A 21 -4.64 -3.53 -0.08
N ALA A 22 -5.18 -3.85 -1.25
CA ALA A 22 -5.86 -2.87 -2.09
C ALA A 22 -6.98 -3.52 -2.90
N PRO A 23 -8.05 -2.76 -3.25
CA PRO A 23 -9.14 -3.28 -4.07
C PRO A 23 -8.77 -3.42 -5.56
N SER A 24 -7.72 -2.75 -6.02
CA SER A 24 -7.25 -2.81 -7.41
C SER A 24 -5.75 -2.52 -7.52
N VAL A 25 -5.16 -2.88 -8.67
CA VAL A 25 -3.75 -2.56 -8.94
C VAL A 25 -3.51 -1.06 -9.03
N SER A 26 -4.46 -0.27 -9.52
CA SER A 26 -4.35 1.19 -9.60
C SER A 26 -4.29 1.81 -8.20
N VAL A 27 -5.11 1.33 -7.26
CA VAL A 27 -5.05 1.77 -5.85
C VAL A 27 -3.74 1.34 -5.20
N ALA A 28 -3.33 0.08 -5.39
CA ALA A 28 -2.06 -0.41 -4.85
C ALA A 28 -0.87 0.40 -5.39
N GLY A 29 -0.85 0.64 -6.71
CA GLY A 29 0.17 1.41 -7.40
C GLY A 29 0.17 2.86 -6.95
N GLY A 30 -1.00 3.49 -6.81
CA GLY A 30 -1.12 4.87 -6.30
C GLY A 30 -0.57 5.01 -4.88
N ALA A 31 -0.90 4.08 -3.98
CA ALA A 31 -0.35 4.05 -2.63
C ALA A 31 1.18 3.89 -2.63
N VAL A 32 1.71 2.96 -3.44
CA VAL A 32 3.16 2.75 -3.53
C VAL A 32 3.89 3.93 -4.15
N LEU A 33 3.33 4.56 -5.18
CA LEU A 33 3.90 5.74 -5.83
C LEU A 33 4.02 6.92 -4.85
N LEU A 34 3.00 7.14 -4.01
CA LEU A 34 3.04 8.15 -2.94
C LEU A 34 4.13 7.88 -1.89
N ILE A 35 4.46 6.61 -1.62
CA ILE A 35 5.60 6.25 -0.76
C ILE A 35 6.91 6.54 -1.50
N SER A 36 7.06 6.03 -2.73
CA SER A 36 8.22 6.26 -3.60
C SER A 36 7.99 5.74 -5.01
N GLY A 37 8.32 6.53 -6.04
CA GLY A 37 8.36 6.10 -7.44
C GLY A 37 9.42 5.04 -7.76
N GLN A 38 10.30 4.70 -6.81
CA GLN A 38 11.25 3.59 -6.96
C GLN A 38 10.66 2.23 -6.61
N TYR A 39 9.52 2.20 -5.92
CA TYR A 39 8.86 0.96 -5.51
C TYR A 39 7.82 0.53 -6.54
N GLY A 40 7.26 -0.66 -6.36
CA GLY A 40 6.08 -1.12 -7.09
C GLY A 40 5.20 -2.07 -6.27
N ALA A 41 3.96 -2.24 -6.70
CA ALA A 41 2.98 -3.14 -6.10
C ALA A 41 2.88 -4.41 -6.96
N ILE A 42 3.41 -5.52 -6.45
CA ILE A 42 3.36 -6.83 -7.11
C ILE A 42 2.14 -7.60 -6.61
N ALA A 43 1.24 -7.95 -7.51
CA ALA A 43 0.04 -8.72 -7.20
C ALA A 43 0.41 -10.12 -6.72
N LEU A 44 -0.27 -10.58 -5.66
CA LEU A 44 -0.07 -11.90 -5.10
C LEU A 44 -1.32 -12.77 -5.23
N ASP A 45 -1.08 -14.08 -5.31
CA ASP A 45 -2.09 -15.12 -5.20
C ASP A 45 -2.47 -15.38 -3.72
N GLU A 46 -3.43 -16.27 -3.50
CA GLU A 46 -3.90 -16.66 -2.16
C GLU A 46 -2.80 -17.30 -1.28
N ASN A 47 -1.71 -17.76 -1.88
CA ASN A 47 -0.58 -18.38 -1.20
C ASN A 47 0.58 -17.39 -1.00
N GLY A 48 0.39 -16.11 -1.32
CA GLY A 48 1.40 -15.07 -1.19
C GLY A 48 2.53 -15.15 -2.22
N ARG A 49 2.32 -15.89 -3.32
CA ARG A 49 3.25 -15.93 -4.46
C ARG A 49 2.85 -14.89 -5.48
N LYS A 50 3.80 -14.47 -6.32
CA LYS A 50 3.48 -13.58 -7.45
C LYS A 50 2.42 -14.21 -8.32
N ASP A 51 1.34 -13.47 -8.55
CA ASP A 51 0.29 -13.83 -9.48
C ASP A 51 0.68 -13.34 -10.88
N ASP A 52 1.11 -14.26 -11.75
CA ASP A 52 1.57 -13.93 -13.10
C ASP A 52 0.42 -13.59 -14.07
N GLU A 53 -0.83 -13.87 -13.69
CA GLU A 53 -2.02 -13.52 -14.47
C GLU A 53 -2.58 -12.15 -14.08
N ALA A 54 -2.27 -11.67 -12.86
CA ALA A 54 -2.68 -10.36 -12.38
C ALA A 54 -1.69 -9.25 -12.78
N GLU A 55 -2.24 -8.09 -13.14
CA GLU A 55 -1.42 -6.91 -13.40
C GLU A 55 -0.75 -6.41 -12.10
N SER A 56 0.51 -6.00 -12.23
CA SER A 56 1.31 -5.35 -11.18
C SER A 56 1.71 -3.94 -11.64
N SER A 57 2.05 -3.06 -10.71
CA SER A 57 2.59 -1.74 -11.07
C SER A 57 4.06 -1.85 -11.50
N PRO A 58 4.61 -0.83 -12.18
CA PRO A 58 6.03 -0.74 -12.46
C PRO A 58 6.87 -0.62 -11.19
N VAL A 59 8.18 -0.87 -11.32
CA VAL A 59 9.21 -0.70 -10.28
C VAL A 59 10.36 0.09 -10.93
N LEU A 60 10.92 1.08 -10.22
CA LEU A 60 11.98 1.99 -10.70
C LEU A 60 11.62 2.94 -11.86
N SER A 61 10.96 2.46 -12.92
CA SER A 61 10.64 3.24 -14.12
C SER A 61 9.36 2.77 -14.81
N GLY A 62 8.82 3.54 -15.76
CA GLY A 62 7.59 3.24 -16.49
C GLY A 62 6.29 3.69 -15.80
N TRP A 63 6.41 4.42 -14.69
CA TRP A 63 5.27 4.94 -13.93
C TRP A 63 4.43 5.93 -14.73
N GLN A 64 5.04 6.77 -15.55
CA GLN A 64 4.31 7.77 -16.33
C GLN A 64 3.38 7.12 -17.36
N GLU A 65 3.89 6.16 -18.13
CA GLU A 65 3.11 5.41 -19.13
C GLU A 65 2.03 4.56 -18.47
N TRP A 66 2.38 3.93 -17.34
CA TRP A 66 1.45 3.09 -16.60
C TRP A 66 0.32 3.91 -15.96
N ALA A 67 0.64 5.02 -15.28
CA ALA A 67 -0.34 5.93 -14.71
C ALA A 67 -1.30 6.45 -15.79
N LYS A 68 -0.78 6.83 -16.96
CA LYS A 68 -1.61 7.23 -18.11
C LYS A 68 -2.54 6.12 -18.59
N LYS A 69 -2.05 4.87 -18.71
CA LYS A 69 -2.87 3.69 -19.09
C LYS A 69 -4.02 3.46 -18.11
N HIS A 70 -3.78 3.71 -16.83
CA HIS A 70 -4.75 3.55 -15.73
C HIS A 70 -5.58 4.80 -15.45
N ASN A 71 -5.45 5.86 -16.27
CA ASN A 71 -6.07 7.17 -16.07
C ASN A 71 -5.81 7.75 -14.67
N MET A 72 -4.61 7.52 -14.14
CA MET A 72 -4.18 8.04 -12.84
C MET A 72 -3.60 9.44 -13.01
N GLY A 73 -4.02 10.33 -12.12
CA GLY A 73 -3.64 11.72 -12.03
C GLY A 73 -4.28 12.35 -10.79
N PRO A 74 -4.17 13.66 -10.61
CA PRO A 74 -4.70 14.32 -9.41
C PRO A 74 -6.19 14.09 -9.16
N ASP A 75 -7.03 14.18 -10.19
CA ASP A 75 -8.48 13.98 -10.05
C ASP A 75 -8.79 12.51 -9.69
N TRP A 76 -8.05 11.54 -10.26
CA TRP A 76 -8.16 10.14 -9.87
C TRP A 76 -7.78 9.93 -8.41
N LEU A 77 -6.68 10.55 -7.94
CA LEU A 77 -6.25 10.42 -6.55
C LEU A 77 -7.30 11.03 -5.61
N TYR A 78 -7.90 12.15 -5.98
CA TYR A 78 -9.00 12.76 -5.23
C TYR A 78 -10.21 11.83 -5.12
N ASP A 79 -10.64 11.24 -6.23
CA ASP A 79 -11.79 10.34 -6.29
C ASP A 79 -11.54 9.02 -5.54
N ASN A 80 -10.29 8.54 -5.52
CA ASN A 80 -9.89 7.27 -4.90
C ASN A 80 -9.19 7.45 -3.55
N ARG A 81 -9.17 8.67 -2.98
CA ARG A 81 -8.36 9.01 -1.79
C ARG A 81 -8.62 8.10 -0.61
N THR A 82 -9.88 7.69 -0.39
CA THR A 82 -10.27 6.81 0.71
C THR A 82 -9.67 5.42 0.52
N ASP A 83 -9.75 4.86 -0.68
CA ASP A 83 -9.20 3.53 -0.98
C ASP A 83 -7.66 3.54 -0.96
N VAL A 84 -7.04 4.63 -1.42
CA VAL A 84 -5.58 4.82 -1.34
C VAL A 84 -5.13 4.99 0.11
N ALA A 85 -5.85 5.76 0.93
CA ALA A 85 -5.56 5.91 2.36
C ALA A 85 -5.72 4.58 3.10
N ASP A 86 -6.79 3.82 2.83
CA ASP A 86 -6.99 2.47 3.33
C ASP A 86 -5.83 1.52 2.96
N ALA A 87 -5.34 1.64 1.72
CA ALA A 87 -4.24 0.83 1.21
C ALA A 87 -2.92 1.18 1.93
N LEU A 88 -2.62 2.46 2.12
CA LEU A 88 -1.49 2.95 2.90
C LEU A 88 -1.58 2.54 4.38
N GLU A 89 -2.76 2.65 4.98
CA GLU A 89 -3.03 2.16 6.34
C GLU A 89 -2.92 0.64 6.48
N SER A 90 -2.96 -0.11 5.38
CA SER A 90 -2.79 -1.57 5.41
C SER A 90 -1.33 -2.02 5.24
N VAL A 91 -0.39 -1.09 5.03
CA VAL A 91 1.03 -1.40 4.87
C VAL A 91 1.59 -2.00 6.16
N VAL A 92 2.14 -3.21 6.09
CA VAL A 92 2.77 -3.93 7.21
C VAL A 92 4.12 -4.48 6.74
N ILE A 93 5.12 -4.40 7.62
CA ILE A 93 6.44 -5.02 7.41
C ILE A 93 6.33 -6.55 7.42
N GLY A 94 7.20 -7.23 6.71
CA GLY A 94 7.22 -8.68 6.57
C GLY A 94 6.89 -9.16 5.15
N SER A 95 7.39 -10.35 4.86
CA SER A 95 7.15 -11.09 3.63
C SER A 95 5.67 -11.47 3.46
N PRO A 96 5.24 -11.85 2.24
CA PRO A 96 3.89 -12.36 2.00
C PRO A 96 3.48 -13.52 2.92
N ALA A 97 4.40 -14.44 3.22
CA ALA A 97 4.12 -15.57 4.11
C ALA A 97 3.86 -15.08 5.54
N GLU A 98 4.73 -14.20 6.07
CA GLU A 98 4.54 -13.59 7.39
C GLU A 98 3.25 -12.78 7.46
N ARG A 99 2.86 -12.12 6.36
CA ARG A 99 1.59 -11.41 6.28
C ARG A 99 0.41 -12.36 6.38
N ILE A 100 0.40 -13.45 5.63
CA ILE A 100 -0.67 -14.46 5.69
C ILE A 100 -0.79 -15.04 7.09
N GLU A 101 0.34 -15.36 7.74
CA GLU A 101 0.36 -15.85 9.12
C GLU A 101 -0.16 -14.79 10.11
N PHE A 102 0.21 -13.52 9.91
CA PHE A 102 -0.27 -12.40 10.71
C PHE A 102 -1.80 -12.27 10.61
N GLU A 103 -2.35 -12.26 9.38
CA GLU A 103 -3.80 -12.19 9.16
C GLU A 103 -4.53 -13.40 9.76
N ALA A 104 -3.98 -14.60 9.60
CA ALA A 104 -4.54 -15.82 10.19
C ALA A 104 -4.60 -15.75 11.72
N ARG A 105 -3.57 -15.20 12.36
CA ARG A 105 -3.52 -14.99 13.82
C ARG A 105 -4.49 -13.91 14.29
N MET A 106 -4.77 -12.90 13.46
CA MET A 106 -5.63 -11.77 13.81
C MET A 106 -7.11 -11.97 13.43
N LYS A 107 -7.44 -13.04 12.71
CA LYS A 107 -8.79 -13.30 12.18
C LYS A 107 -9.94 -13.14 13.19
N ASP A 108 -9.73 -13.58 14.43
CA ASP A 108 -10.75 -13.55 15.49
C ASP A 108 -10.53 -12.40 16.49
N LYS A 109 -9.60 -11.48 16.18
CA LYS A 109 -9.25 -10.34 17.02
C LYS A 109 -10.12 -9.13 16.72
N THR A 110 -10.28 -8.28 17.73
CA THR A 110 -10.91 -6.97 17.56
C THR A 110 -10.04 -6.07 16.68
N ARG A 111 -10.64 -5.02 16.11
CA ARG A 111 -9.89 -4.06 15.30
C ARG A 111 -8.81 -3.36 16.12
N GLU A 112 -9.10 -3.04 17.38
CA GLU A 112 -8.14 -2.43 18.30
C GLU A 112 -6.93 -3.36 18.56
N GLU A 113 -7.16 -4.65 18.76
CA GLU A 113 -6.09 -5.65 18.91
C GLU A 113 -5.25 -5.80 17.64
N TYR A 114 -5.90 -5.81 16.46
CA TYR A 114 -5.21 -5.85 15.17
C TYR A 114 -4.28 -4.66 15.00
N ASP A 115 -4.81 -3.44 15.22
CA ASP A 115 -4.05 -2.19 15.03
C ASP A 115 -2.88 -2.11 16.03
N ALA A 116 -3.09 -2.52 17.29
CA ALA A 116 -2.03 -2.61 18.29
C ALA A 116 -0.92 -3.60 17.88
N ALA A 117 -1.29 -4.80 17.42
CA ALA A 117 -0.32 -5.81 17.00
C ALA A 117 0.46 -5.39 15.74
N LYS A 118 -0.19 -4.67 14.83
CA LYS A 118 0.47 -4.06 13.67
C LYS A 118 1.52 -3.05 14.10
N LEU A 119 1.17 -2.14 15.02
CA LEU A 119 2.09 -1.12 15.52
C LEU A 119 3.29 -1.76 16.23
N GLN A 120 3.05 -2.76 17.08
CA GLN A 120 4.10 -3.51 17.74
C GLN A 120 5.05 -4.16 16.73
N LYS A 121 4.53 -4.83 15.69
CA LYS A 121 5.36 -5.43 14.63
C LYS A 121 6.22 -4.39 13.90
N LEU A 122 5.67 -3.19 13.64
CA LEU A 122 6.40 -2.08 13.04
C LEU A 122 7.49 -1.50 13.97
N GLU A 123 7.32 -1.57 15.29
CA GLU A 123 8.33 -1.17 16.28
C GLU A 123 9.42 -2.23 16.45
N ASP A 124 9.05 -3.50 16.52
CA ASP A 124 9.98 -4.62 16.73
C ASP A 124 10.91 -4.84 15.53
N GLU A 125 10.41 -4.65 14.31
CA GLU A 125 11.13 -4.90 13.05
C GLU A 125 11.67 -3.60 12.41
N GLN A 126 11.66 -2.51 13.17
CA GLN A 126 12.12 -1.20 12.71
C GLN A 126 13.64 -1.23 12.52
N THR A 127 14.09 -1.54 11.30
CA THR A 127 15.50 -1.35 10.95
C THR A 127 15.73 0.15 10.72
N SER A 128 16.88 0.66 11.18
CA SER A 128 17.19 2.10 11.25
C SER A 128 17.27 2.82 9.89
N LEU A 129 16.94 2.14 8.78
CA LEU A 129 17.21 2.62 7.43
C LEU A 129 15.95 3.01 6.64
N ASN A 130 14.74 2.56 6.98
CA ASN A 130 13.53 2.98 6.24
C ASN A 130 12.23 2.92 7.07
N GLN A 131 11.69 4.10 7.43
CA GLN A 131 10.42 4.28 8.15
C GLN A 131 9.19 4.14 7.24
N ILE A 132 9.16 3.16 6.33
CA ILE A 132 8.10 3.04 5.30
C ILE A 132 6.72 2.87 5.93
N GLY A 133 6.59 2.02 6.96
CA GLY A 133 5.31 1.83 7.65
C GLY A 133 4.78 3.11 8.32
N GLN A 134 5.67 3.90 8.96
CA GLN A 134 5.30 5.18 9.57
C GLN A 134 4.96 6.23 8.51
N LEU A 135 5.74 6.29 7.42
CA LEU A 135 5.48 7.15 6.28
C LEU A 135 4.12 6.84 5.66
N ALA A 136 3.82 5.56 5.39
CA ALA A 136 2.54 5.15 4.84
C ALA A 136 1.38 5.56 5.75
N TYR A 137 1.52 5.38 7.07
CA TYR A 137 0.51 5.80 8.04
C TYR A 137 0.31 7.32 8.06
N SER A 138 1.40 8.09 7.99
CA SER A 138 1.38 9.55 7.90
C SER A 138 0.67 10.02 6.61
N LEU A 139 1.04 9.45 5.46
CA LEU A 139 0.42 9.74 4.17
C LEU A 139 -1.07 9.41 4.16
N ALA A 140 -1.48 8.29 4.77
CA ALA A 140 -2.89 7.93 4.87
C ALA A 140 -3.70 8.97 5.64
N ARG A 141 -3.18 9.44 6.79
CA ARG A 141 -3.81 10.53 7.56
C ARG A 141 -3.90 11.80 6.74
N SER A 142 -2.79 12.23 6.13
CA SER A 142 -2.78 13.42 5.29
C SER A 142 -3.79 13.31 4.15
N LEU A 143 -3.90 12.16 3.46
CA LEU A 143 -4.91 11.96 2.41
C LEU A 143 -6.36 12.08 2.91
N ARG A 144 -6.62 11.69 4.16
CA ARG A 144 -7.95 11.81 4.79
C ARG A 144 -8.25 13.24 5.22
N GLU A 145 -7.22 14.01 5.53
CA GLU A 145 -7.32 15.39 6.05
C GLU A 145 -7.14 16.47 4.96
N MET A 146 -6.55 16.12 3.81
CA MET A 146 -6.26 17.05 2.71
C MET A 146 -7.54 17.55 2.02
N GLU A 147 -7.54 18.85 1.73
CA GLU A 147 -8.53 19.49 0.88
C GLU A 147 -8.20 19.25 -0.62
N PRO A 148 -9.19 19.30 -1.54
CA PRO A 148 -9.02 18.94 -2.96
C PRO A 148 -7.85 19.64 -3.67
N GLU A 149 -7.55 20.88 -3.31
CA GLU A 149 -6.52 21.72 -3.91
C GLU A 149 -5.08 21.29 -3.54
N GLU A 150 -4.89 20.65 -2.38
CA GLU A 150 -3.57 20.23 -1.89
C GLU A 150 -3.10 18.92 -2.55
N LEU A 151 -4.04 18.05 -2.93
CA LEU A 151 -3.78 16.78 -3.60
C LEU A 151 -3.20 16.95 -5.01
N LYS A 152 -3.51 18.07 -5.68
CA LYS A 152 -2.99 18.36 -7.02
C LYS A 152 -1.48 18.57 -7.06
N GLY A 153 -0.89 19.14 -6.02
CA GLY A 153 0.56 19.36 -5.95
C GLY A 153 1.39 18.11 -5.65
N ALA A 154 0.82 17.10 -4.98
CA ALA A 154 1.54 15.90 -4.56
C ALA A 154 1.86 14.93 -5.72
N PHE A 155 0.99 14.87 -6.74
CA PHE A 155 1.14 13.97 -7.88
C PHE A 155 1.99 14.55 -9.03
N GLU A 156 2.19 15.87 -9.07
CA GLU A 156 2.92 16.57 -10.14
C GLU A 156 4.44 16.68 -9.91
N MET A 157 4.93 16.35 -8.71
CA MET A 157 6.36 16.47 -8.34
C MET A 157 7.16 15.16 -8.43
N GLN A 158 6.60 14.08 -8.98
CA GLN A 158 7.29 12.80 -9.18
C GLN A 158 7.57 12.50 -10.65
#